data_AF-A0A941HUP6-F1
#
_entry.id   AF-A0A941HUP6-F1
#
_cell.length_a   1.000
_cell.length_b   1.000
_cell.length_c   1.000
_cell.angle_alpha   90.00
_cell.angle_beta   90.00
_cell.angle_gamma   90.00
#
_symmetry.space_group_name_H-M   'P 1'
#
loop_
_entity.id
_entity.type
_entity.pdbx_description
1 polymer ?
#
loop_
_entity_poly.entity_id
_entity_poly.type
_entity_poly.pdbx_seq_one_letter_code
_entity_poly.pdbx_strand_id
1 'polypeptide(L)'
;MTDEPRPRKILSLKNPPTRPLGPEPIRKPAPPAPPPPPPAQVFAWKCKPCGAGFNVGDELADDVVIRCPSCNAKIGLVADFRADPIPTKLRARPVAPKA
;
A
#
# COMPACT_ATOMS: atom_id res chain seq x y z
N MET A 1 18.74 -32.19 -1.69
CA MET A 1 17.52 -32.90 -2.12
C MET A 1 16.78 -31.98 -3.07
N THR A 2 16.91 -32.17 -4.39
CA THR A 2 16.05 -31.51 -5.38
C THR A 2 14.92 -32.47 -5.66
N ASP A 3 13.78 -32.20 -5.03
CA ASP A 3 12.53 -32.92 -5.23
C ASP A 3 11.76 -32.20 -6.36
N GLU A 4 12.15 -32.47 -7.61
CA GLU A 4 11.35 -32.03 -8.77
C GLU A 4 10.42 -33.21 -9.14
N PRO A 5 9.09 -33.09 -8.95
CA PRO A 5 8.19 -34.21 -9.16
C PRO A 5 8.16 -34.58 -10.64
N ARG A 6 8.58 -35.81 -10.94
CA ARG A 6 8.63 -36.32 -12.32
C ARG A 6 7.23 -36.32 -12.95
N PRO A 7 7.05 -35.75 -14.16
CA PRO A 7 5.73 -35.71 -14.81
C PRO A 7 5.20 -37.12 -15.07
N ARG A 8 3.92 -37.36 -14.74
CA ARG A 8 3.25 -38.64 -15.03
C ARG A 8 2.84 -38.69 -16.49
N LYS A 9 2.94 -39.88 -17.09
CA LYS A 9 2.47 -40.12 -18.47
C LYS A 9 0.93 -40.06 -18.51
N ILE A 10 0.40 -39.09 -19.23
CA ILE A 10 -1.03 -38.98 -19.55
C ILE A 10 -1.32 -39.68 -20.88
N LEU A 11 -2.46 -40.37 -20.96
CA LEU A 11 -2.94 -41.00 -22.18
C LEU A 11 -3.34 -39.91 -23.19
N SER A 12 -2.59 -39.78 -24.29
CA SER A 12 -2.96 -38.88 -25.39
C SER A 12 -4.13 -39.48 -26.18
N LEU A 13 -5.23 -38.74 -26.24
CA LEU A 13 -6.39 -39.13 -27.04
C LEU A 13 -6.06 -38.98 -28.54
N LYS A 14 -6.17 -40.07 -29.30
CA LYS A 14 -5.78 -40.15 -30.72
C LYS A 14 -6.71 -39.34 -31.66
N ASN A 15 -7.85 -38.86 -31.17
CA ASN A 15 -8.80 -38.06 -31.93
C ASN A 15 -9.53 -37.09 -30.98
N PRO A 16 -9.01 -35.86 -30.79
CA PRO A 16 -9.65 -34.88 -29.91
C PRO A 16 -10.98 -34.44 -30.54
N PRO A 17 -12.05 -34.26 -29.75
CA PRO A 17 -13.30 -33.74 -30.28
C PRO A 17 -13.05 -32.38 -30.92
N THR A 18 -13.40 -32.25 -32.20
CA THR A 18 -13.36 -30.98 -32.92
C THR A 18 -14.33 -30.05 -32.21
N ARG A 19 -13.79 -29.00 -31.58
CA ARG A 19 -14.59 -27.97 -30.90
C ARG A 19 -15.63 -27.48 -31.91
N PRO A 20 -16.94 -27.63 -31.67
CA PRO A 20 -17.94 -27.09 -32.60
C PRO A 20 -17.67 -25.59 -32.72
N LEU A 21 -17.61 -25.09 -33.96
CA LEU A 21 -17.54 -23.66 -34.23
C LEU A 21 -18.80 -23.03 -33.61
N GLY A 22 -18.67 -22.58 -32.37
CA GLY A 22 -19.66 -21.74 -31.73
C GLY A 22 -19.82 -20.45 -32.55
N PRO A 23 -21.00 -19.81 -32.49
CA PRO A 23 -21.26 -18.58 -33.23
C PRO A 23 -20.15 -17.56 -32.94
N GLU A 24 -19.73 -16.85 -33.98
CA GLU A 24 -18.63 -15.88 -33.91
C GLU A 24 -18.80 -14.95 -32.69
N PRO A 25 -17.71 -14.65 -31.95
CA PRO A 25 -17.81 -13.79 -30.80
C PRO A 25 -18.27 -12.39 -31.24
N ILE A 26 -19.48 -12.04 -30.84
CA ILE A 26 -19.98 -10.67 -30.90
C ILE A 26 -18.93 -9.79 -30.24
N ARG A 27 -18.30 -8.91 -31.04
CA ARG A 27 -17.30 -7.96 -30.57
C ARG A 27 -17.95 -7.07 -29.53
N LYS A 28 -17.70 -7.36 -28.26
CA LYS A 28 -18.11 -6.48 -27.16
C LYS A 28 -17.36 -5.15 -27.33
N PRO A 29 -18.04 -4.01 -27.28
CA PRO A 29 -17.36 -2.72 -27.27
C PRO A 29 -16.36 -2.69 -26.12
N ALA A 30 -15.19 -2.08 -26.36
CA ALA A 30 -14.12 -2.01 -25.38
C ALA A 30 -14.65 -1.36 -24.08
N PRO A 31 -14.31 -1.93 -22.90
CA PRO A 31 -14.68 -1.31 -21.64
C PRO A 31 -14.06 0.10 -21.55
N PRO A 32 -14.79 1.08 -20.99
CA PRO A 32 -14.23 2.42 -20.78
C PRO A 32 -12.96 2.32 -19.93
N ALA A 33 -11.99 3.19 -20.21
CA ALA A 33 -10.72 3.23 -19.48
C ALA A 33 -10.99 3.41 -17.97
N PRO A 34 -10.24 2.73 -17.09
CA PRO A 34 -10.37 2.91 -15.65
C PRO A 34 -10.07 4.38 -15.28
N PRO A 35 -10.78 4.94 -14.28
CA PRO A 35 -10.50 6.29 -13.82
C PRO A 35 -9.05 6.42 -13.34
N PRO A 36 -8.42 7.60 -13.46
CA PRO A 36 -7.08 7.82 -12.96
C PRO A 36 -7.00 7.49 -11.45
N PRO A 37 -5.87 6.91 -10.98
CA PRO A 37 -5.71 6.59 -9.57
C PRO A 37 -5.82 7.86 -8.71
N PRO A 38 -6.41 7.76 -7.50
CA PRO A 38 -6.51 8.90 -6.60
C PRO A 38 -5.11 9.44 -6.26
N PRO A 39 -4.96 10.77 -6.06
CA PRO A 39 -3.69 11.36 -5.69
C PRO A 39 -3.18 10.72 -4.40
N ALA A 40 -1.89 10.36 -4.39
CA ALA A 40 -1.24 9.80 -3.21
C ALA A 40 -1.36 10.81 -2.06
N GLN A 41 -1.98 10.40 -0.95
CA GLN A 41 -2.11 11.26 0.21
C GLN A 41 -0.72 11.55 0.76
N VAL A 42 -0.32 12.82 0.70
CA VAL A 42 1.00 13.27 1.15
C VAL A 42 0.94 13.41 2.67
N PHE A 43 1.59 12.48 3.35
CA PHE A 43 1.76 12.52 4.79
C PHE A 43 3.20 12.92 5.12
N ALA A 44 3.39 13.89 5.99
CA ALA A 44 4.71 14.31 6.47
C ALA A 44 5.30 13.31 7.46
N TRP A 45 4.48 12.65 8.26
CA TRP A 45 4.90 11.75 9.34
C TRP A 45 4.22 10.39 9.26
N LYS A 46 4.93 9.34 9.70
CA LYS A 46 4.41 7.99 9.89
C LYS A 46 4.52 7.60 11.35
N CYS A 47 3.43 7.08 11.89
CA CYS A 47 3.37 6.55 13.24
C CYS A 47 4.24 5.29 13.35
N LYS A 48 5.19 5.22 14.28
CA LYS A 48 6.05 4.04 14.47
C LYS A 48 5.28 2.77 14.93
N PRO A 49 4.30 2.84 15.86
CA PRO A 49 3.58 1.64 16.30
C PRO A 49 2.60 1.05 15.28
N CYS A 50 1.96 1.85 14.41
CA CYS A 50 0.93 1.34 13.49
C CYS A 50 1.20 1.63 12.00
N GLY A 51 2.24 2.38 11.66
CA GLY A 51 2.60 2.70 10.28
C GLY A 51 1.70 3.73 9.59
N ALA A 52 0.63 4.22 10.23
CA ALA A 52 -0.29 5.17 9.63
C ALA A 52 0.37 6.53 9.35
N GLY A 53 0.10 7.09 8.18
CA GLY A 53 0.52 8.44 7.80
C GLY A 53 -0.34 9.51 8.47
N PHE A 54 0.27 10.59 8.94
CA PHE A 54 -0.43 11.74 9.48
C PHE A 54 0.36 13.03 9.23
N ASN A 55 -0.32 14.16 9.38
CA ASN A 55 0.27 15.51 9.31
C ASN A 55 0.06 16.20 10.67
N VAL A 56 1.07 16.93 11.12
CA VAL A 56 0.99 17.77 12.31
C VAL A 56 0.60 19.17 11.82
N GLY A 57 -0.48 19.74 12.35
CA GLY A 57 -0.91 21.08 11.98
C GLY A 57 -0.01 22.14 12.60
N ASP A 58 0.33 23.17 11.83
CA ASP A 58 1.20 24.28 12.27
C ASP A 58 0.56 25.19 13.33
N GLU A 59 -0.77 25.13 13.50
CA GLU A 59 -1.51 25.97 14.44
C GLU A 59 -1.50 25.44 15.89
N LEU A 60 -0.96 24.24 16.13
CA LEU A 60 -0.93 23.67 17.48
C LEU A 60 0.22 24.24 18.32
N ALA A 61 -0.06 24.46 19.61
CA ALA A 61 0.93 24.84 20.61
C ALA A 61 1.92 23.70 20.88
N ASP A 62 3.17 24.08 21.18
CA ASP A 62 4.30 23.17 21.32
C ASP A 62 4.15 22.13 22.45
N ASP A 63 3.38 22.45 23.49
CA ASP A 63 3.09 21.59 24.65
C ASP A 63 2.00 20.54 24.40
N VAL A 64 1.35 20.56 23.23
CA VAL A 64 0.26 19.64 22.94
C VAL A 64 0.79 18.25 22.64
N VAL A 65 0.24 17.25 23.33
CA VAL A 65 0.53 15.84 23.07
C VAL A 65 -0.19 15.38 21.81
N ILE A 66 0.58 15.01 20.79
CA ILE A 66 0.05 14.40 19.57
C ILE A 66 -0.19 12.91 19.79
N ARG A 67 -1.40 12.48 19.43
CA ARG A 67 -1.81 11.07 19.39
C ARG A 67 -2.04 10.64 17.96
N CYS A 68 -1.75 9.38 17.67
CA CYS A 68 -1.95 8.85 16.33
C CYS A 68 -3.45 8.76 16.01
N PRO A 69 -3.94 9.29 14.88
CA PRO A 69 -5.35 9.20 14.53
C PRO A 69 -5.81 7.76 14.24
N SER A 70 -4.91 6.85 13.90
CA SER A 70 -5.26 5.45 13.62
C SER A 70 -5.19 4.52 14.83
N CYS A 71 -4.15 4.63 15.67
CA CYS A 71 -3.96 3.71 16.81
C CYS A 71 -4.09 4.37 18.19
N ASN A 72 -4.36 5.68 18.23
CA ASN A 72 -4.48 6.50 19.44
C ASN A 72 -3.26 6.46 20.40
N ALA A 73 -2.13 5.93 19.93
CA ALA A 73 -0.88 5.91 20.69
C ALA A 73 -0.33 7.32 20.84
N LYS A 74 0.23 7.63 22.03
CA LYS A 74 0.99 8.86 22.26
C LYS A 74 2.28 8.82 21.43
N ILE A 75 2.42 9.76 20.49
CA ILE A 75 3.52 9.77 19.52
C ILE A 75 4.64 10.73 19.92
N GLY A 76 4.29 11.89 20.49
CA GLY A 76 5.22 12.94 20.89
C GLY A 76 4.49 14.25 21.23
N LEU A 77 5.24 15.28 21.60
CA LEU A 77 4.75 16.67 21.69
C LEU A 77 4.90 17.38 20.34
N VAL A 78 4.13 18.42 20.07
CA VAL A 78 4.28 19.25 18.85
C VAL A 78 5.70 19.81 18.75
N ALA A 79 6.30 20.24 19.87
CA ALA A 79 7.70 20.63 19.95
C ALA A 79 8.66 19.59 19.38
N ASP A 80 8.43 18.30 19.69
CA ASP A 80 9.31 17.20 19.26
C ASP A 80 9.27 16.98 17.74
N PHE A 81 8.17 17.34 17.08
CA PHE A 81 8.03 17.27 15.63
C PHE A 81 8.68 18.45 14.91
N ARG A 82 8.84 19.59 15.61
CA ARG A 82 9.49 20.81 15.09
C ARG A 82 10.98 20.88 15.46
N ALA A 83 11.42 20.11 16.44
CA ALA A 83 12.80 20.09 16.90
C ALA A 83 13.75 19.50 15.83
N ASP A 84 14.82 20.22 15.54
CA ASP A 84 15.96 19.76 14.74
C ASP A 84 17.24 19.88 15.59
N PRO A 85 17.86 18.76 16.06
CA PRO A 85 17.65 17.37 15.63
C PRO A 85 16.41 16.68 16.23
N ILE A 86 15.84 15.72 15.47
CA ILE A 86 14.67 14.95 15.88
C ILE A 86 14.99 14.15 17.16
N PRO A 87 14.23 14.33 18.27
CA PRO A 87 14.50 13.65 19.53
C PRO A 87 14.19 12.15 19.45
N THR A 88 15.04 11.32 20.05
CA THR A 88 14.91 9.83 20.09
C THR A 88 13.59 9.34 20.71
N LYS A 89 12.93 10.18 21.51
CA LYS A 89 11.66 9.87 22.17
C LYS A 89 10.45 9.99 21.23
N LEU A 90 10.61 10.62 20.07
CA LEU A 90 9.56 10.75 19.06
C LEU A 90 9.22 9.36 18.48
N ARG A 91 7.99 8.90 18.71
CA ARG A 91 7.48 7.63 18.15
C ARG A 91 6.88 7.81 16.75
N ALA A 92 7.42 8.76 15.98
CA ALA A 92 7.05 9.03 14.60
C ALA A 92 8.31 9.06 13.72
N ARG A 93 8.14 8.76 12.43
CA ARG A 93 9.20 8.83 11.43
C ARG A 93 8.80 9.82 10.34
N PRO A 94 9.66 10.75 9.93
CA PRO A 94 9.37 11.60 8.78
C PRO A 94 9.29 10.75 7.51
N VAL A 95 8.32 11.05 6.64
CA VAL A 95 8.08 10.32 5.38
C VAL A 95 8.77 10.99 4.20
N ALA A 96 9.21 12.25 4.37
CA ALA A 96 9.91 12.97 3.33
C ALA A 96 11.16 12.18 2.88
N PRO A 97 11.41 12.10 1.57
CA PRO A 97 12.69 11.64 1.08
C PRO A 97 13.73 12.63 1.58
N LYS A 98 14.73 12.14 2.30
CA LYS A 98 15.96 12.89 2.53
C LYS A 98 16.52 13.21 1.14
N ALA A 99 16.53 14.49 0.76
CA ALA A 99 17.21 14.96 -0.44
C ALA A 99 18.72 14.73 -0.31
#